data_AF-A0A1A8XBI3-F1
#
_entry.id   AF-A0A1A8XBI3-F1
#
_cell.length_a   1.000
_cell.length_b   1.000
_cell.length_c   1.000
_cell.angle_alpha   90.00
_cell.angle_beta   90.00
_cell.angle_gamma   90.00
#
_symmetry.space_group_name_H-M   'P 1'
#
loop_
_entity.id
_entity.type
_entity.pdbx_description
1 polymer ?
#
loop_
_entity_poly.entity_id
_entity_poly.type
_entity_poly.pdbx_seq_one_letter_code
_entity_poly.pdbx_strand_id
1 'polypeptide(L)'
;MICSEDAKNGDYGFFENINYYMGKAEAAEKTNKVEISIELDYCPDDEEMGCYYFLINDTSPKIQSAHIICEQFKKIYNLLSNRTEQGKEAGTLQNNDYSFMNYWLNDKLRGNNTDLPMCVKEFYKTLKEINVNYFKITTLDDKLYNIKRHDLENMRNLYDLYNIKDKISGAIANENSLEEGSSCLWYTKECYAKYR
;
A
#
# COMPACT_ATOMS: atom_id res chain seq x y z
N MET A 1 6.12 -0.18 21.86
CA MET A 1 4.71 -0.43 21.49
C MET A 1 4.63 -1.84 20.94
N ILE A 2 3.66 -2.65 21.38
CA ILE A 2 3.46 -4.02 20.88
C ILE A 2 2.14 -4.00 20.10
N CYS A 3 2.23 -4.18 18.78
CA CYS A 3 1.06 -4.33 17.93
C CYS A 3 0.49 -5.74 18.10
N SER A 4 -0.72 -5.86 18.61
CA SER A 4 -1.43 -7.14 18.63
C SER A 4 -1.80 -7.52 17.20
N GLU A 5 -1.38 -8.70 16.75
CA GLU A 5 -1.82 -9.27 15.48
C GLU A 5 -3.26 -9.79 15.61
N ASP A 6 -4.09 -9.47 14.63
CA ASP A 6 -5.50 -9.85 14.66
C ASP A 6 -5.68 -11.26 14.07
N ALA A 7 -6.52 -12.09 14.69
CA ALA A 7 -6.78 -13.47 14.25
C ALA A 7 -7.63 -13.57 12.97
N LYS A 8 -7.75 -12.48 12.21
CA LYS A 8 -8.53 -12.43 10.97
C LYS A 8 -7.75 -13.13 9.87
N ASN A 9 -8.39 -14.09 9.21
CA ASN A 9 -7.88 -14.59 7.93
C ASN A 9 -7.77 -13.39 7.01
N GLY A 10 -6.60 -13.25 6.37
CA GLY A 10 -6.39 -12.21 5.38
C GLY A 10 -7.53 -12.22 4.36
N ASP A 11 -8.11 -11.06 4.07
CA ASP A 11 -9.08 -10.96 2.99
C ASP A 11 -8.33 -10.89 1.65
N TYR A 12 -8.26 -12.04 0.99
CA TYR A 12 -7.58 -12.20 -0.30
C TYR A 12 -8.47 -11.75 -1.48
N GLY A 13 -9.68 -11.24 -1.26
CA GLY A 13 -10.63 -10.89 -2.33
C GLY A 13 -10.09 -9.88 -3.35
N PHE A 14 -9.17 -9.00 -2.93
CA PHE A 14 -8.56 -8.05 -3.86
C PHE A 14 -7.67 -8.72 -4.92
N PHE A 15 -7.17 -9.94 -4.68
CA PHE A 15 -6.32 -10.66 -5.64
C PHE A 15 -7.09 -11.09 -6.90
N GLU A 16 -8.41 -11.20 -6.84
CA GLU A 16 -9.25 -11.47 -8.01
C GLU A 16 -9.13 -10.37 -9.09
N ASN A 17 -8.82 -9.14 -8.66
CA ASN A 17 -8.58 -7.98 -9.53
C ASN A 17 -7.20 -7.37 -9.25
N ILE A 18 -6.19 -8.21 -8.99
CA ILE A 18 -4.88 -7.76 -8.53
C ILE A 18 -4.21 -6.75 -9.46
N ASN A 19 -4.28 -6.94 -10.77
CA ASN A 19 -3.66 -6.02 -11.75
C ASN A 19 -4.21 -4.58 -11.61
N TYR A 20 -5.49 -4.43 -11.25
CA TYR A 20 -6.07 -3.12 -10.97
C TYR A 20 -5.39 -2.47 -9.75
N TYR A 21 -5.29 -3.20 -8.64
CA TYR A 21 -4.72 -2.68 -7.39
C TYR A 21 -3.20 -2.46 -7.48
N MET A 22 -2.48 -3.37 -8.15
CA MET A 22 -1.05 -3.20 -8.47
C MET A 22 -0.81 -1.91 -9.24
N GLY A 23 -1.62 -1.63 -10.27
CA GLY A 23 -1.50 -0.37 -11.02
C GLY A 23 -1.75 0.88 -10.15
N LYS A 24 -2.60 0.80 -9.11
CA LYS A 24 -2.78 1.91 -8.16
C LYS A 24 -1.60 2.06 -7.22
N ALA A 25 -1.06 0.96 -6.69
CA ALA A 25 0.17 0.96 -5.91
C ALA A 25 1.33 1.54 -6.71
N GLU A 26 1.59 1.06 -7.92
CA GLU A 26 2.66 1.56 -8.79
C GLU A 26 2.52 3.06 -9.10
N ALA A 27 1.29 3.51 -9.38
CA ALA A 27 1.03 4.92 -9.60
C ALA A 27 1.32 5.76 -8.34
N ALA A 28 1.01 5.24 -7.16
CA ALA A 28 1.26 5.90 -5.89
C ALA A 28 2.75 5.89 -5.51
N GLU A 29 3.44 4.77 -5.69
CA GLU A 29 4.83 4.56 -5.29
C GLU A 29 5.85 5.40 -6.09
N LYS A 30 5.44 5.94 -7.23
CA LYS A 30 6.18 7.00 -7.94
C LYS A 30 6.31 8.30 -7.14
N THR A 31 5.48 8.50 -6.12
CA THR A 31 5.59 9.64 -5.20
C THR A 31 6.70 9.38 -4.20
N ASN A 32 7.75 10.21 -4.27
CA ASN A 32 8.96 10.13 -3.44
C ASN A 32 9.29 11.46 -2.74
N LYS A 33 8.35 12.40 -2.73
CA LYS A 33 8.46 13.71 -2.06
C LYS A 33 7.17 14.01 -1.33
N VAL A 34 7.28 14.81 -0.27
CA VAL A 34 6.12 15.37 0.44
C VAL A 34 5.59 16.56 -0.36
N GLU A 35 4.28 16.62 -0.56
CA GLU A 35 3.64 17.82 -1.10
C GLU A 35 3.37 18.78 0.06
N ILE A 36 4.23 19.79 0.19
CA ILE A 36 4.02 20.89 1.15
C ILE A 36 3.21 21.97 0.42
N SER A 37 1.98 22.21 0.85
CA SER A 37 1.10 23.24 0.29
C SER A 37 1.26 24.63 0.93
N ILE A 38 2.31 24.83 1.73
CA ILE A 38 2.44 25.97 2.65
C ILE A 38 3.75 26.71 2.37
N GLU A 39 3.69 28.04 2.32
CA GLU A 39 4.89 28.88 2.43
C GLU A 39 5.42 28.79 3.87
N LEU A 40 6.68 28.36 4.03
CA LEU A 40 7.33 28.07 5.32
C LEU A 40 7.57 29.31 6.22
N ASP A 41 6.84 30.40 6.02
CA ASP A 41 6.99 31.64 6.79
C ASP A 41 6.43 31.53 8.22
N TYR A 42 5.62 30.50 8.51
CA TYR A 42 5.14 30.15 9.86
C TYR A 42 5.15 28.62 10.07
N CYS A 43 5.29 28.17 11.34
CA CYS A 43 5.05 26.78 11.70
C CYS A 43 3.55 26.49 11.53
N PRO A 44 3.16 25.67 10.55
CA PRO A 44 1.75 25.35 10.33
C PRO A 44 1.21 24.46 11.44
N ASP A 45 -0.10 24.53 11.68
CA ASP A 45 -0.80 23.57 12.53
C ASP A 45 -0.70 22.16 11.92
N ASP A 46 -0.80 21.11 12.75
CA ASP A 46 -0.64 19.71 12.34
C ASP A 46 -1.55 19.31 11.15
N GLU A 47 -2.75 19.90 11.06
CA GLU A 47 -3.71 19.67 9.97
C GLU A 47 -3.21 20.21 8.61
N GLU A 48 -2.52 21.36 8.62
CA GLU A 48 -2.00 21.97 7.39
C GLU A 48 -0.73 21.24 6.93
N MET A 49 0.03 20.71 7.89
CA MET A 49 1.32 20.08 7.67
C MET A 49 1.24 18.76 6.88
N GLY A 50 0.07 18.10 6.84
CA GLY A 50 -0.14 16.94 5.98
C GLY A 50 0.82 15.79 6.34
N CYS A 51 1.41 15.16 5.33
CA CYS A 51 2.38 14.07 5.55
C CYS A 51 3.72 14.55 6.11
N TYR A 52 4.00 15.85 6.11
CA TYR A 52 5.20 16.43 6.73
C TYR A 52 5.18 16.23 8.26
N TYR A 53 4.00 16.02 8.86
CA TYR A 53 3.85 15.65 10.27
C TYR A 53 4.73 14.45 10.67
N PHE A 54 4.77 13.40 9.83
CA PHE A 54 5.58 12.21 10.07
C PHE A 54 7.09 12.45 9.93
N LEU A 55 7.50 13.55 9.30
CA LEU A 55 8.91 13.92 9.21
C LEU A 55 9.39 14.63 10.48
N ILE A 56 8.55 15.49 11.06
CA ILE A 56 8.96 16.34 12.19
C ILE A 56 8.71 15.74 13.58
N ASN A 57 7.65 14.94 13.75
CA ASN A 57 7.21 14.50 15.07
C ASN A 57 7.84 13.17 15.51
N ASP A 58 8.78 12.62 14.73
CA ASP A 58 9.46 11.32 14.93
C ASP A 58 8.54 10.25 15.54
N THR A 59 7.30 10.18 15.06
CA THR A 59 6.27 9.27 15.61
C THR A 59 6.54 7.82 15.23
N SER A 60 7.56 7.57 14.40
CA SER A 60 7.94 6.25 13.88
C SER A 60 9.42 6.19 13.49
N PRO A 61 10.36 6.32 14.45
CA PRO A 61 11.81 6.35 14.15
C PRO A 61 12.30 5.07 13.44
N LYS A 62 11.54 3.98 13.59
CA LYS A 62 11.82 2.67 12.99
C LYS A 62 11.22 2.48 11.60
N ILE A 63 10.35 3.39 11.14
CA ILE A 63 9.79 3.37 9.78
C ILE A 63 10.59 4.36 8.95
N GLN A 64 11.46 3.83 8.09
CA GLN A 64 12.18 4.65 7.15
C GLN A 64 11.17 5.36 6.22
N SER A 65 11.21 6.69 6.22
CA SER A 65 10.39 7.53 5.34
C SER A 65 8.86 7.39 5.54
N ALA A 66 8.39 7.34 6.80
CA ALA A 66 6.95 7.33 7.12
C ALA A 66 6.14 8.44 6.41
N HIS A 67 6.73 9.61 6.21
CA HIS A 67 6.14 10.72 5.43
C HIS A 67 5.91 10.36 3.95
N ILE A 68 6.78 9.56 3.33
CA ILE A 68 6.57 9.07 1.96
C ILE A 68 5.46 8.01 1.93
N ILE A 69 5.44 7.10 2.90
CA ILE A 69 4.35 6.11 3.01
C ILE A 69 3.01 6.82 3.17
N CYS A 70 2.95 7.90 3.94
CA CYS A 70 1.77 8.75 4.07
C CYS A 70 1.30 9.31 2.72
N GLU A 71 2.20 9.89 1.91
CA GLU A 71 1.84 10.46 0.60
C GLU A 71 1.37 9.38 -0.39
N GLN A 72 2.05 8.25 -0.40
CA GLN A 72 1.68 7.12 -1.22
C GLN A 72 0.30 6.58 -0.81
N PHE A 73 0.06 6.41 0.50
CA PHE A 73 -1.22 5.96 1.01
C PHE A 73 -2.35 6.94 0.71
N LYS A 74 -2.11 8.24 0.90
CA LYS A 74 -3.06 9.31 0.54
C LYS A 74 -3.47 9.21 -0.93
N LYS A 75 -2.50 8.99 -1.82
CA LYS A 75 -2.76 8.79 -3.25
C LYS A 75 -3.53 7.50 -3.55
N ILE A 76 -3.19 6.39 -2.90
CA ILE A 76 -3.97 5.13 -3.01
C ILE A 76 -5.41 5.37 -2.57
N TYR A 77 -5.61 5.94 -1.38
CA TYR A 77 -6.92 6.24 -0.82
C TYR A 77 -7.76 7.06 -1.81
N ASN A 78 -7.19 8.14 -2.37
CA ASN A 78 -7.84 8.98 -3.38
C ASN A 78 -8.24 8.21 -4.64
N LEU A 79 -7.31 7.42 -5.19
CA LEU A 79 -7.52 6.65 -6.42
C LEU A 79 -8.62 5.62 -6.25
N LEU A 80 -8.74 5.03 -5.06
CA LEU A 80 -9.75 4.03 -4.75
C LEU A 80 -11.10 4.66 -4.38
N SER A 81 -11.11 5.73 -3.58
CA SER A 81 -12.35 6.40 -3.17
C SER A 81 -13.06 7.10 -4.33
N ASN A 82 -12.29 7.68 -5.26
CA ASN A 82 -12.82 8.47 -6.37
C ASN A 82 -12.91 7.69 -7.68
N ARG A 83 -12.74 6.35 -7.66
CA ARG A 83 -12.90 5.54 -8.87
C ARG A 83 -14.36 5.56 -9.32
N THR A 84 -14.57 5.79 -10.62
CA THR A 84 -15.88 5.62 -11.25
C THR A 84 -16.08 4.15 -11.58
N GLU A 85 -17.11 3.55 -11.01
CA GLU A 85 -17.50 2.15 -11.28
C GLU A 85 -19.01 2.05 -11.21
N GLN A 86 -19.61 1.23 -12.09
CA GLN A 86 -21.06 1.09 -12.12
C GLN A 86 -21.57 0.52 -10.80
N GLY A 87 -22.51 1.23 -10.15
CA GLY A 87 -23.07 0.82 -8.86
C GLY A 87 -22.21 1.20 -7.63
N LYS A 88 -21.06 1.85 -7.82
CA LYS A 88 -20.26 2.41 -6.72
C LYS A 88 -20.60 3.88 -6.52
N GLU A 89 -20.92 4.26 -5.28
CA GLU A 89 -21.10 5.67 -4.92
C GLU A 89 -19.75 6.40 -4.92
N ALA A 90 -19.70 7.59 -5.50
CA ALA A 90 -18.47 8.38 -5.56
C ALA A 90 -17.98 8.74 -4.15
N GLY A 91 -16.67 8.62 -3.92
CA GLY A 91 -16.06 8.89 -2.61
C GLY A 91 -16.20 7.75 -1.60
N THR A 92 -16.73 6.59 -2.01
CA THR A 92 -16.84 5.40 -1.15
C THR A 92 -15.77 4.35 -1.48
N LEU A 93 -15.55 3.41 -0.57
CA LEU A 93 -14.62 2.30 -0.71
C LEU A 93 -15.39 0.99 -0.60
N GLN A 94 -15.01 0.01 -1.41
CA GLN A 94 -15.58 -1.34 -1.36
C GLN A 94 -14.74 -2.27 -0.48
N ASN A 95 -15.26 -3.46 -0.15
CA ASN A 95 -14.53 -4.42 0.69
C ASN A 95 -13.13 -4.73 0.15
N ASN A 96 -12.99 -4.99 -1.15
CA ASN A 96 -11.68 -5.24 -1.76
C ASN A 96 -10.74 -4.02 -1.71
N ASP A 97 -11.28 -2.78 -1.73
CA ASP A 97 -10.46 -1.57 -1.52
C ASP A 97 -9.85 -1.56 -0.13
N TYR A 98 -10.66 -1.85 0.89
CA TYR A 98 -10.21 -1.92 2.28
C TYR A 98 -9.15 -3.01 2.47
N SER A 99 -9.39 -4.20 1.91
CA SER A 99 -8.50 -5.35 2.06
C SER A 99 -7.15 -5.12 1.38
N PHE A 100 -7.15 -4.50 0.21
CA PHE A 100 -5.91 -4.06 -0.44
C PHE A 100 -5.17 -2.99 0.37
N MET A 101 -5.85 -1.94 0.84
CA MET A 101 -5.23 -0.90 1.66
C MET A 101 -4.64 -1.47 2.96
N ASN A 102 -5.33 -2.43 3.57
CA ASN A 102 -4.85 -3.12 4.76
C ASN A 102 -3.57 -3.91 4.46
N TYR A 103 -3.56 -4.71 3.39
CA TYR A 103 -2.37 -5.41 2.92
C TYR A 103 -1.21 -4.44 2.66
N TRP A 104 -1.45 -3.40 1.88
CA TRP A 104 -0.43 -2.45 1.46
C TRP A 104 0.19 -1.72 2.67
N LEU A 105 -0.61 -1.26 3.62
CA LEU A 105 -0.08 -0.64 4.84
C LEU A 105 0.73 -1.62 5.68
N ASN A 106 0.23 -2.85 5.90
CA ASN A 106 0.98 -3.86 6.63
C ASN A 106 2.34 -4.15 5.98
N ASP A 107 2.36 -4.25 4.64
CA ASP A 107 3.58 -4.47 3.88
C ASP A 107 4.60 -3.33 4.06
N LYS A 108 4.16 -2.07 3.83
CA LYS A 108 5.06 -0.90 3.90
C LYS A 108 5.52 -0.57 5.30
N LEU A 109 4.62 -0.64 6.29
CA LEU A 109 4.96 -0.34 7.68
C LEU A 109 5.89 -1.41 8.26
N ARG A 110 5.64 -2.69 7.98
CA ARG A 110 6.50 -3.78 8.47
C ARG A 110 7.84 -3.80 7.73
N GLY A 111 7.85 -3.62 6.41
CA GLY A 111 9.06 -3.76 5.61
C GLY A 111 9.74 -5.11 5.84
N ASN A 112 11.03 -5.11 6.14
CA ASN A 112 11.81 -6.30 6.49
C ASN A 112 11.88 -6.58 8.00
N ASN A 113 11.16 -5.81 8.82
CA ASN A 113 11.18 -5.98 10.27
C ASN A 113 10.41 -7.23 10.70
N THR A 114 10.87 -7.89 11.76
CA THR A 114 10.17 -9.01 12.38
C THR A 114 8.80 -8.57 12.91
N ASP A 115 8.77 -7.46 13.63
CA ASP A 115 7.57 -6.89 14.23
C ASP A 115 7.15 -5.60 13.51
N LEU A 116 5.88 -5.25 13.60
CA LEU A 116 5.37 -3.96 13.11
C LEU A 116 5.96 -2.81 13.94
N PRO A 117 6.72 -1.89 13.31
CA PRO A 117 7.25 -0.72 14.00
C PRO A 117 6.18 0.25 14.51
N MET A 118 5.05 0.31 13.81
CA MET A 118 3.85 1.08 14.15
C MET A 118 2.63 0.24 13.75
N CYS A 119 1.57 0.29 14.55
CA CYS A 119 0.36 -0.47 14.25
C CYS A 119 -0.42 0.21 13.12
N VAL A 120 -1.01 -0.58 12.24
CA VAL A 120 -1.74 -0.07 11.06
C VAL A 120 -2.86 0.90 11.47
N LYS A 121 -3.55 0.57 12.57
CA LYS A 121 -4.62 1.42 13.13
C LYS A 121 -4.09 2.75 13.66
N GLU A 122 -2.91 2.76 14.26
CA GLU A 122 -2.30 3.99 14.80
C GLU A 122 -1.85 4.89 13.66
N PHE A 123 -1.18 4.31 12.66
CA PHE A 123 -0.81 5.04 11.44
C PHE A 123 -2.02 5.72 10.81
N TYR A 124 -3.14 4.99 10.66
CA TYR A 124 -4.35 5.58 10.10
C TYR A 124 -5.03 6.62 11.02
N LYS A 125 -4.99 6.44 12.33
CA LYS A 125 -5.49 7.46 13.27
C LYS A 125 -4.72 8.76 13.13
N THR A 126 -3.40 8.71 13.04
CA THR A 126 -2.57 9.89 12.78
C THR A 126 -2.91 10.54 11.44
N LEU A 127 -3.13 9.76 10.38
CA LEU A 127 -3.61 10.30 9.09
C LEU A 127 -4.95 11.05 9.23
N LYS A 128 -5.86 10.52 10.04
CA LYS A 128 -7.17 11.13 10.29
C LYS A 128 -7.10 12.38 11.15
N GLU A 129 -6.17 12.43 12.11
CA GLU A 129 -5.86 13.64 12.89
C GLU A 129 -5.30 14.75 11.98
N ILE A 130 -4.44 14.38 11.02
CA ILE A 130 -3.90 15.30 10.01
C ILE A 130 -5.00 15.82 9.08
N ASN A 131 -5.96 14.99 8.65
CA ASN A 131 -7.05 15.47 7.80
C ASN A 131 -8.33 14.63 7.93
N VAL A 132 -9.18 15.04 8.88
CA VAL A 132 -10.42 14.33 9.22
C VAL A 132 -11.44 14.30 8.08
N ASN A 133 -11.43 15.32 7.22
CA ASN A 133 -12.37 15.45 6.09
C ASN A 133 -11.94 14.59 4.89
N TYR A 134 -10.64 14.34 4.75
CA TYR A 134 -10.07 13.51 3.69
C TYR A 134 -10.20 12.02 4.02
N PHE A 135 -9.79 11.62 5.22
CA PHE A 135 -9.77 10.23 5.66
C PHE A 135 -11.06 9.85 6.40
N LYS A 136 -12.00 9.25 5.66
CA LYS A 136 -13.39 9.03 6.09
C LYS A 136 -13.67 7.65 6.68
N ILE A 137 -12.66 6.80 6.87
CA ILE A 137 -12.87 5.48 7.48
C ILE A 137 -13.16 5.69 8.98
N THR A 138 -14.36 5.27 9.39
CA THR A 138 -14.83 5.42 10.77
C THR A 138 -14.58 4.17 11.60
N THR A 139 -14.79 2.98 11.04
CA THR A 139 -14.61 1.69 11.72
C THR A 139 -13.33 1.01 11.26
N LEU A 140 -12.27 1.13 12.06
CA LEU A 140 -10.96 0.56 11.74
C LEU A 140 -10.88 -0.94 11.98
N ASP A 141 -11.50 -1.45 13.05
CA ASP A 141 -11.26 -2.81 13.52
C ASP A 141 -11.58 -3.88 12.47
N ASP A 142 -12.54 -3.63 11.59
CA ASP A 142 -12.91 -4.53 10.50
C ASP A 142 -12.23 -4.25 9.16
N LYS A 143 -11.60 -3.09 9.00
CA LYS A 143 -11.08 -2.63 7.70
C LYS A 143 -9.56 -2.52 7.67
N LEU A 144 -8.95 -2.04 8.75
CA LEU A 144 -7.52 -1.80 8.89
C LEU A 144 -7.03 -2.41 10.21
N TYR A 145 -6.18 -3.43 10.11
CA TYR A 145 -5.77 -4.25 11.23
C TYR A 145 -4.36 -4.83 11.01
N ASN A 146 -3.73 -5.34 12.08
CA ASN A 146 -2.38 -5.87 11.96
C ASN A 146 -2.47 -7.32 11.45
N ILE A 147 -2.05 -7.55 10.21
CA ILE A 147 -2.04 -8.89 9.61
C ILE A 147 -0.92 -9.69 10.27
N LYS A 148 -1.22 -10.95 10.60
CA LYS A 148 -0.23 -11.90 11.10
C LYS A 148 0.94 -12.01 10.15
N ARG A 149 2.16 -12.09 10.69
CA ARG A 149 3.37 -12.16 9.88
C ARG A 149 3.31 -13.24 8.79
N HIS A 150 2.94 -14.46 9.15
CA HIS A 150 2.84 -15.58 8.21
C HIS A 150 1.84 -15.31 7.07
N ASP A 151 0.69 -14.71 7.39
CA ASP A 151 -0.35 -14.44 6.39
C ASP A 151 0.07 -13.29 5.47
N LEU A 152 0.77 -12.29 6.01
CA LEU A 152 1.38 -11.21 5.23
C LEU A 152 2.48 -11.74 4.30
N GLU A 153 3.33 -12.65 4.76
CA GLU A 153 4.35 -13.32 3.93
C GLU A 153 3.69 -14.11 2.77
N ASN A 154 2.58 -14.79 3.02
CA ASN A 154 1.80 -15.45 1.97
C ASN A 154 1.21 -14.45 0.96
N MET A 155 0.69 -13.32 1.43
CA MET A 155 0.20 -12.26 0.53
C MET A 155 1.31 -11.65 -0.32
N ARG A 156 2.49 -11.40 0.26
CA ARG A 156 3.68 -10.92 -0.46
C ARG A 156 4.09 -11.90 -1.55
N ASN A 157 4.11 -13.18 -1.23
CA ASN A 157 4.43 -14.23 -2.19
C ASN A 157 3.42 -14.25 -3.34
N LEU A 158 2.13 -14.16 -3.04
CA LEU A 158 1.09 -14.11 -4.06
C LEU A 158 1.21 -12.86 -4.93
N TYR A 159 1.45 -11.69 -4.33
CA TYR A 159 1.65 -10.42 -5.04
C TYR A 159 2.84 -10.51 -6.01
N ASP A 160 3.96 -11.06 -5.58
CA ASP A 160 5.14 -11.22 -6.42
C ASP A 160 4.94 -12.24 -7.55
N LEU A 161 4.23 -13.34 -7.28
CA LEU A 161 3.85 -14.30 -8.32
C LEU A 161 3.00 -13.66 -9.42
N TYR A 162 2.05 -12.78 -9.07
CA TYR A 162 1.27 -12.02 -10.05
C TYR A 162 2.14 -11.03 -10.83
N ASN A 163 3.07 -10.35 -10.18
CA ASN A 163 4.04 -9.47 -10.84
C ASN A 163 4.91 -10.23 -11.86
N ILE A 164 5.44 -11.39 -11.49
CA ILE A 164 6.22 -12.23 -12.40
C ILE A 164 5.36 -12.72 -13.57
N LYS A 165 4.12 -13.15 -13.30
CA LYS A 165 3.16 -13.54 -14.35
C LYS A 165 2.90 -12.40 -15.34
N ASP A 166 2.69 -11.17 -14.86
CA ASP A 166 2.45 -10.01 -15.71
C ASP A 166 3.69 -9.67 -16.56
N LYS A 167 4.90 -9.76 -15.99
CA LYS A 167 6.17 -9.58 -16.73
C LYS A 167 6.35 -10.62 -17.84
N ILE A 168 6.06 -11.89 -17.55
CA ILE A 168 6.09 -12.97 -18.56
C ILE A 168 5.07 -12.70 -19.66
N SER A 169 3.85 -12.33 -19.29
CA SER A 169 2.77 -12.05 -20.25
C SER A 169 3.12 -10.87 -21.16
N GLY A 170 3.72 -9.81 -20.60
CA GLY A 170 4.23 -8.67 -21.36
C GLY A 170 5.37 -9.04 -22.31
N ALA A 171 6.31 -9.88 -21.85
CA ALA A 171 7.42 -10.36 -22.69
C ALA A 171 6.91 -11.18 -23.89
N ILE A 172 5.91 -12.04 -23.68
CA ILE A 172 5.27 -12.82 -24.75
C ILE A 172 4.52 -11.91 -25.73
N ALA A 173 3.76 -10.93 -25.22
CA ALA A 173 2.96 -10.04 -26.06
C ALA A 173 3.82 -9.15 -26.98
N ASN A 174 5.07 -8.87 -26.57
CA ASN A 174 5.96 -7.96 -27.29
C ASN A 174 6.93 -8.66 -28.25
N GLU A 175 6.86 -10.00 -28.45
CA GLU A 175 7.75 -10.97 -29.14
C GLU A 175 8.37 -10.64 -30.54
N ASN A 176 8.56 -9.37 -30.87
CA ASN A 176 9.17 -8.90 -32.10
C ASN A 176 10.71 -8.83 -32.01
N SER A 177 11.32 -9.14 -30.85
CA SER A 177 12.78 -9.12 -30.68
C SER A 177 13.35 -10.37 -29.98
N LEU A 178 14.53 -10.81 -30.42
CA LEU A 178 15.30 -11.92 -29.81
C LEU A 178 15.71 -11.66 -28.34
N GLU A 179 15.71 -10.39 -27.91
CA GLU A 179 16.00 -9.99 -26.53
C GLU A 179 14.85 -10.35 -25.56
N GLU A 180 13.60 -10.34 -26.02
CA GLU A 180 12.42 -10.59 -25.18
C GLU A 180 12.21 -12.07 -24.86
N GLY A 181 12.54 -12.98 -25.79
CA GLY A 181 12.56 -14.42 -25.53
C GLY A 181 13.54 -14.82 -24.41
N SER A 182 14.65 -14.06 -24.29
CA SER A 182 15.59 -14.22 -23.17
C SER A 182 15.02 -13.71 -21.84
N SER A 183 14.15 -12.69 -21.88
CA SER A 183 13.48 -12.15 -20.70
C SER A 183 12.41 -13.09 -20.13
N CYS A 184 11.63 -13.77 -20.98
CA CYS A 184 10.64 -14.77 -20.53
C CYS A 184 11.31 -15.95 -19.79
N LEU A 185 12.40 -16.47 -20.36
CA LEU A 185 13.19 -17.53 -19.71
C LEU A 185 13.78 -17.06 -18.38
N TRP A 186 14.24 -15.81 -18.31
CA TRP A 186 14.76 -15.22 -17.08
C TRP A 186 13.70 -15.18 -15.97
N TYR A 187 12.53 -14.59 -16.23
CA TYR A 187 11.45 -14.49 -15.23
C TYR A 187 10.94 -15.87 -14.78
N THR A 188 10.88 -16.84 -15.69
CA THR A 188 10.50 -18.22 -15.34
C THR A 188 11.52 -18.86 -14.38
N LYS A 189 12.82 -18.67 -14.63
CA LYS A 189 13.89 -19.15 -13.74
C LYS A 189 13.86 -18.47 -12.37
N GLU A 190 13.62 -17.15 -12.34
CA GLU A 190 13.48 -16.38 -11.10
C GLU A 190 12.32 -16.90 -10.24
N CYS A 191 11.13 -17.10 -10.86
CA CYS A 191 9.97 -17.70 -10.19
C CYS A 191 10.31 -19.07 -9.58
N TYR A 192 10.94 -19.94 -10.38
CA TYR A 192 11.29 -21.29 -9.94
C TYR A 192 12.33 -21.31 -8.82
N ALA A 193 13.31 -20.41 -8.85
CA ALA A 193 14.32 -20.31 -7.80
C ALA A 193 13.74 -19.83 -6.47
N LYS A 194 12.69 -18.99 -6.51
CA LYS A 194 12.10 -18.37 -5.32
C LYS A 194 10.99 -19.20 -4.67
N TYR A 195 10.24 -19.98 -5.46
CA TYR A 195 8.98 -20.60 -5.01
C TYR A 195 8.92 -22.14 -5.12
N ARG A 196 10.01 -22.81 -5.52
CA ARG A 196 10.09 -24.28 -5.56
C ARG A 196 10.36 -24.90 -4.20
#